data_AF-A0ABD5QWF2-F1
#
_entry.id   AF-A0ABD5QWF2-F1
#
_cell.length_a   1.000
_cell.length_b   1.000
_cell.length_c   1.000
_cell.angle_alpha   90.00
_cell.angle_beta   90.00
_cell.angle_gamma   90.00
#
_symmetry.space_group_name_H-M   'P 1'
#
loop_
_entity.id
_entity.type
_entity.pdbx_description
1 polymer ?
#
loop_
_entity_poly.entity_id
_entity_poly.type
_entity_poly.pdbx_seq_one_letter_code
_entity_poly.pdbx_strand_id
1 'polypeptide(L)' 'MATLARPDHIKFRREADGGLVYDHENYGYEDASMYEVSDTVIDVLEFVENENDREAVESQFSPAVVATLIDRGVLADVE' A
#
# COMPACT_ATOMS: atom_id res chain seq x y z
N MET A 1 -5.66 -18.81 1.49
CA MET A 1 -4.37 -18.11 1.36
C MET A 1 -4.72 -16.65 1.49
N ALA A 2 -4.14 -15.95 2.45
CA ALA A 2 -4.46 -14.55 2.64
C ALA A 2 -3.87 -13.76 1.47
N THR A 3 -4.73 -13.06 0.75
CA THR A 3 -4.32 -12.25 -0.40
C THR A 3 -4.34 -10.78 -0.02
N LEU A 4 -3.37 -10.02 -0.51
CA LEU A 4 -3.28 -8.58 -0.33
C LEU A 4 -3.78 -7.88 -1.57
N ALA A 5 -4.63 -6.88 -1.40
CA ALA A 5 -5.05 -6.00 -2.48
C ALA A 5 -4.73 -4.56 -2.12
N ARG A 6 -4.29 -3.78 -3.11
CA ARG A 6 -4.33 -2.32 -2.99
C ARG A 6 -5.79 -1.88 -3.22
N PRO A 7 -6.43 -1.18 -2.27
CA PRO A 7 -7.78 -0.65 -2.48
C PRO A 7 -7.84 0.28 -3.69
N ASP A 8 -8.96 0.30 -4.43
CA ASP A 8 -9.08 1.08 -5.67
C ASP A 8 -8.93 2.60 -5.49
N HIS A 9 -9.29 3.10 -4.32
CA HIS A 9 -9.18 4.51 -3.93
C HIS A 9 -7.74 4.90 -3.54
N ILE A 10 -6.84 3.93 -3.33
CA ILE A 10 -5.42 4.18 -3.09
C ILE A 10 -4.72 4.30 -4.44
N LYS A 11 -4.11 5.44 -4.70
CA LYS A 11 -3.20 5.67 -5.84
C LYS A 11 -1.81 5.94 -5.32
N PHE A 12 -0.78 5.61 -6.10
CA PHE A 12 0.59 5.94 -5.73
C PHE A 12 1.40 6.38 -6.95
N ARG A 13 2.49 7.11 -6.70
CA ARG A 13 3.51 7.40 -7.71
C ARG A 13 4.90 7.31 -7.10
N ARG A 14 5.86 6.81 -7.87
CA ARG A 14 7.28 6.83 -7.52
C ARG A 14 7.88 8.20 -7.80
N GLU A 15 8.76 8.65 -6.93
CA GLU A 15 9.54 9.89 -7.05
C GLU A 15 11.03 9.62 -6.86
N ALA A 16 11.87 10.63 -7.10
CA ALA A 16 13.32 10.47 -7.07
C ALA A 16 13.89 10.08 -5.69
N ASP A 17 13.20 10.40 -4.59
CA ASP A 17 13.63 10.13 -3.21
C ASP A 17 12.57 9.32 -2.41
N GLY A 18 11.71 8.56 -3.09
CA GLY A 18 10.65 7.76 -2.47
C GLY A 18 9.38 7.72 -3.30
N GLY A 19 8.24 8.08 -2.71
CA GLY A 19 7.03 8.30 -3.48
C GLY A 19 5.87 8.86 -2.67
N LEU A 20 4.74 8.94 -3.34
CA LEU A 20 3.52 9.54 -2.81
C LEU A 20 2.39 8.54 -2.89
N VAL A 21 1.62 8.45 -1.80
CA VAL A 21 0.37 7.69 -1.73
C VAL A 21 -0.77 8.67 -1.56
N TYR A 22 -1.82 8.48 -2.37
CA TYR A 22 -3.05 9.26 -2.36
C TYR A 22 -4.16 8.36 -1.90
N ASP A 23 -4.79 8.71 -0.79
CA ASP A 23 -6.00 8.07 -0.30
C ASP A 23 -7.23 8.90 -0.67
N HIS A 24 -8.04 8.34 -1.57
CA HIS A 24 -9.28 8.94 -2.03
C HIS A 24 -10.54 8.35 -1.36
N GLU A 25 -10.43 7.51 -0.32
CA GLU A 25 -11.62 6.93 0.33
C GLU A 25 -12.49 8.00 1.00
N ASN A 26 -11.92 9.16 1.33
CA ASN A 26 -12.58 10.23 2.06
C ASN A 26 -13.47 11.15 1.20
N TYR A 27 -14.34 10.57 0.36
CA TYR A 27 -15.40 11.29 -0.37
C TYR A 27 -16.52 11.73 0.61
N GLY A 28 -16.21 12.68 1.50
CA GLY A 28 -17.18 13.22 2.45
C GLY A 28 -16.61 14.12 3.55
N TYR A 29 -15.33 13.98 3.90
CA TYR A 29 -14.60 14.92 4.76
C TYR A 29 -13.43 15.54 3.99
N GLU A 30 -13.74 16.61 3.26
CA GLU A 30 -12.89 17.73 2.80
C GLU A 30 -11.43 17.57 2.33
N ASP A 31 -10.72 16.44 2.42
CA ASP A 31 -9.35 16.34 1.90
C ASP A 31 -8.95 14.90 1.52
N ALA A 32 -8.57 14.69 0.25
CA ALA A 32 -7.89 13.47 -0.17
C ALA A 32 -6.53 13.43 0.54
N SER A 33 -6.30 12.42 1.39
CA SER A 33 -5.11 12.40 2.22
C SER A 33 -3.89 11.97 1.40
N MET A 34 -2.90 12.85 1.31
CA MET A 34 -1.66 12.62 0.58
C MET A 34 -0.52 12.38 1.57
N TYR A 35 0.23 11.29 1.36
CA TYR A 35 1.32 10.88 2.24
C TYR A 35 2.62 10.71 1.45
N GLU A 36 3.69 11.34 1.95
CA GLU A 36 5.06 11.07 1.52
C GLU A 36 5.54 9.77 2.16
N VAL A 37 6.00 8.84 1.33
CA VAL A 37 6.45 7.51 1.74
C VAL A 37 7.84 7.22 1.19
N SER A 38 8.55 6.34 1.89
CA SER A 38 9.85 5.84 1.43
C SER A 38 9.71 4.94 0.22
N ASP A 39 10.80 4.78 -0.53
CA ASP A 39 10.86 3.91 -1.72
C ASP A 39 10.40 2.48 -1.42
N THR A 40 10.70 1.95 -0.24
CA THR A 40 10.24 0.62 0.20
C THR A 40 8.71 0.46 0.15
N VAL A 41 7.94 1.50 0.48
CA VAL A 41 6.47 1.42 0.43
C VAL A 41 5.98 1.36 -1.01
N ILE A 42 6.61 2.14 -1.90
CA ILE A 42 6.30 2.11 -3.33
C ILE A 42 6.65 0.74 -3.91
N ASP A 43 7.79 0.18 -3.52
CA ASP A 43 8.23 -1.14 -3.98
C ASP A 43 7.26 -2.24 -3.54
N VAL A 44 6.75 -2.20 -2.30
CA VAL A 44 5.67 -3.10 -1.83
C VAL A 44 4.42 -2.95 -2.68
N LEU A 45 3.99 -1.71 -2.95
CA LEU A 45 2.78 -1.43 -3.71
C LEU A 45 2.89 -1.91 -5.17
N GLU A 46 4.04 -1.72 -5.82
CA GLU A 46 4.33 -2.25 -7.16
C GLU A 46 4.41 -3.78 -7.17
N PHE A 47 4.98 -4.37 -6.11
CA PHE A 47 5.09 -5.83 -5.98
C PHE A 47 3.71 -6.48 -5.84
N VAL A 48 2.82 -5.93 -5.01
CA VAL A 48 1.45 -6.43 -4.81
C VAL A 48 0.59 -6.37 -6.08
N GLU A 49 0.88 -5.46 -7.02
CA GLU A 49 0.21 -5.45 -8.33
C GLU A 49 0.56 -6.67 -9.20
N ASN A 50 1.65 -7.37 -8.91
CA ASN A 50 2.11 -8.55 -9.64
C ASN A 50 1.95 -9.85 -8.83
N GLU A 51 2.29 -9.82 -7.53
CA GLU A 51 2.27 -10.94 -6.60
C GLU A 51 1.54 -10.52 -5.32
N ASN A 52 0.31 -11.02 -5.17
CA ASN A 52 -0.59 -10.62 -4.09
C ASN A 52 -0.66 -11.61 -2.93
N ASP A 53 0.14 -12.68 -2.97
CA ASP A 53 0.23 -13.63 -1.87
C ASP A 53 0.90 -12.97 -0.66
N ARG A 54 0.19 -12.94 0.48
CA ARG A 54 0.68 -12.29 1.69
C ARG A 54 2.01 -12.87 2.16
N GLU A 55 2.19 -14.19 2.12
CA GLU A 55 3.42 -14.82 2.59
C GLU A 55 4.62 -14.44 1.70
N ALA A 56 4.41 -14.35 0.38
CA ALA A 56 5.43 -13.88 -0.56
C ALA A 56 5.84 -12.41 -0.29
N VAL A 57 4.86 -11.53 -0.08
CA VAL A 57 5.09 -10.10 0.20
C VAL A 57 5.79 -9.92 1.56
N GLU A 58 5.33 -10.62 2.59
CA GLU A 58 5.92 -10.58 3.94
C GLU A 58 7.35 -11.14 3.96
N SER A 59 7.63 -12.18 3.16
CA SER A 59 8.97 -12.73 2.97
C SER A 59 9.93 -11.70 2.34
N GLN A 60 9.44 -10.90 1.39
CA GLN A 60 10.26 -9.93 0.67
C GLN A 60 10.50 -8.62 1.43
N PHE A 61 9.47 -8.11 2.14
CA PHE A 61 9.48 -6.77 2.75
C PHE A 61 9.33 -6.74 4.28
N SER A 62 9.25 -7.90 4.92
CA SER A 62 8.97 -8.11 6.35
C SER A 62 7.50 -7.95 6.74
N PRO A 63 6.99 -8.82 7.65
CA PRO A 63 5.60 -8.80 8.09
C PRO A 63 5.21 -7.52 8.84
N ALA A 64 6.16 -6.87 9.51
CA ALA A 64 5.90 -5.61 10.22
C ALA A 64 5.53 -4.46 9.26
N VAL A 65 6.16 -4.41 8.08
CA VAL A 65 5.88 -3.39 7.06
C VAL A 65 4.49 -3.63 6.48
N VAL A 66 4.21 -4.88 6.09
CA VAL A 66 2.90 -5.27 5.55
C VAL A 66 1.77 -4.97 6.55
N ALA A 67 1.94 -5.37 7.81
CA ALA A 67 0.96 -5.09 8.87
C ALA A 67 0.71 -3.59 9.06
N THR A 68 1.76 -2.76 8.98
CA THR A 68 1.64 -1.30 9.07
C THR A 68 0.88 -0.71 7.87
N LEU A 69 1.11 -1.24 6.67
CA LEU A 69 0.42 -0.78 5.46
C LEU A 69 -1.06 -1.16 5.48
N ILE A 70 -1.39 -2.32 6.05
CA ILE A 70 -2.78 -2.74 6.27
C ILE A 70 -3.46 -1.87 7.33
N ASP A 71 -2.81 -1.64 8.46
CA ASP A 71 -3.32 -0.78 9.55
C ASP A 71 -3.61 0.65 9.06
N ARG A 72 -2.77 1.16 8.14
CA ARG A 72 -2.96 2.46 7.50
C ARG A 72 -3.98 2.48 6.37
N GLY A 73 -4.57 1.35 6.00
CA GLY A 73 -5.53 1.25 4.88
C GLY A 73 -4.89 1.38 3.49
N VAL A 74 -3.55 1.35 3.40
CA VAL A 74 -2.82 1.40 2.12
C VAL A 74 -2.92 0.06 1.38
N LEU A 75 -2.95 -1.03 2.15
CA LEU A 75 -3.24 -2.38 1.69
C LEU A 75 -4.48 -2.91 2.41
N ALA A 76 -5.21 -3.80 1.76
CA ALA A 76 -6.32 -4.54 2.33
C ALA A 76 -6.05 -6.04 2.28
N ASP A 77 -6.39 -6.72 3.36
CA ASP A 77 -6.43 -8.18 3.39
C ASP A 77 -7.76 -8.63 2.77
N VAL A 78 -7.68 -9.38 1.68
CA VAL A 78 -8.82 -9.95 0.94
C VAL A 78 -8.78 -11.48 1.08
N GLU A 79 -9.75 -12.02 1.82
CA GLU A 79 -9.97 -13.47 2.03
C GLU A 79 -10.67 -14.16 0.85
#